data_AF-A0A8K9Y491-F1
#
_entry.id   AF-A0A8K9Y491-F1
#
_cell.length_a   1.000
_cell.length_b   1.000
_cell.length_c   1.000
_cell.angle_alpha   90.00
_cell.angle_beta   90.00
_cell.angle_gamma   90.00
#
_symmetry.space_group_name_H-M   'P 1'
#
loop_
_entity.id
_entity.type
_entity.pdbx_description
1 polymer ?
#
loop_
_entity_poly.entity_id
_entity_poly.type
_entity_poly.pdbx_seq_one_letter_code
_entity_poly.pdbx_strand_id
1 'polypeptide(L)'
;MDQRAWKNPYADYDGNPASVQELFDSQGKLTAEFAGRLSNAISQLLMHMENGLKSADPRDCTGYTGWAGEEEEPTILLFLGFDYILSPQITSLLNSVPTFLFLASLFPVPLIISHPLPPLCPLPCPLSPSSSPPIPSLLSALFPVPSSSPPSPPSSLPSSLSPLPPPRLPPSPPSLSALFPVPSPPPRLPSHSPGIALLYLHLHGVFGEPSFLQKALDYVGHSLTCPTRRRDVTFLCGDAGPLAVAAVVYHRVQRAQESDECLSRLLQLHQSVVMGSGASGLPDELLYGRMGYLYALTFINQQFGHDKIPIQYIQQICEAVLISGEGQSQRFRCQDQSPLMYEWYQEQYVGPAHGLAGIYYFLMQPGYVAGDERVHRLVRPSVDHVCRLRFPTGNYPPCIGDNRDLLVHWCHGAPGIIYMLLQAYKVFGVGQYLEEALQCGEVVWHRGLLKKGYGLCHGAAGNAYAFLALYKLTHDPKHLYRACMFADWCMNYGKHGCRTPDTPFSLFEGMAGTIYFLADLLQPLKSKFPAFEV
;
A
#
# COMPACT_ATOMS: atom_id res chain seq x y z
N MET A 1 -9.45 -2.80 21.46
CA MET A 1 -8.78 -2.71 20.16
C MET A 1 -8.19 -1.33 20.04
N ASP A 2 -6.88 -1.22 19.82
CA ASP A 2 -6.26 0.08 19.60
C ASP A 2 -6.80 0.73 18.34
N GLN A 3 -7.31 1.96 18.47
CA GLN A 3 -7.87 2.71 17.37
C GLN A 3 -6.76 3.01 16.35
N ARG A 4 -6.81 2.41 15.15
CA ARG A 4 -5.82 2.59 14.06
C ARG A 4 -5.95 3.93 13.32
N ALA A 5 -7.03 4.64 13.57
CA ALA A 5 -7.33 5.97 13.06
C ALA A 5 -7.47 6.97 14.20
N TRP A 6 -7.25 8.23 13.90
CA TRP A 6 -7.67 9.34 14.73
C TRP A 6 -9.18 9.51 14.61
N LYS A 7 -9.82 9.97 15.70
CA LYS A 7 -11.18 10.50 15.58
C LYS A 7 -11.12 11.71 14.65
N ASN A 8 -11.98 11.74 13.64
CA ASN A 8 -12.03 12.87 12.73
C ASN A 8 -12.36 14.17 13.50
N PRO A 9 -11.46 15.17 13.50
CA PRO A 9 -11.66 16.42 14.26
C PRO A 9 -12.56 17.42 13.52
N TYR A 10 -12.80 17.22 12.22
CA TYR A 10 -13.60 18.12 11.40
C TYR A 10 -15.10 17.84 11.58
N ALA A 11 -15.89 18.90 11.63
CA ALA A 11 -17.33 18.78 11.45
C ALA A 11 -17.61 18.28 10.03
N ASP A 12 -18.69 17.52 9.86
CA ASP A 12 -19.11 17.10 8.52
C ASP A 12 -19.89 18.22 7.83
N TYR A 13 -20.02 18.11 6.51
CA TYR A 13 -20.79 19.06 5.73
C TYR A 13 -22.26 19.05 6.18
N ASP A 14 -22.75 20.22 6.56
CA ASP A 14 -24.09 20.45 7.13
C ASP A 14 -25.14 20.78 6.05
N GLY A 15 -24.76 20.80 4.78
CA GLY A 15 -25.63 21.21 3.67
C GLY A 15 -25.72 22.72 3.48
N ASN A 16 -25.05 23.53 4.33
CA ASN A 16 -25.05 24.98 4.21
C ASN A 16 -23.98 25.44 3.22
N PRO A 17 -24.30 26.12 2.10
CA PRO A 17 -23.29 26.63 1.17
C PRO A 17 -22.26 27.57 1.83
N ALA A 18 -22.62 28.25 2.92
CA ALA A 18 -21.70 29.11 3.64
C ALA A 18 -20.55 28.34 4.30
N SER A 19 -20.71 27.04 4.61
CA SER A 19 -19.65 26.23 5.23
C SER A 19 -18.53 25.83 4.25
N VAL A 20 -18.75 26.04 2.95
CA VAL A 20 -17.77 25.72 1.88
C VAL A 20 -17.28 26.94 1.11
N GLN A 21 -17.82 28.14 1.38
CA GLN A 21 -17.56 29.35 0.59
C GLN A 21 -16.08 29.77 0.56
N GLU A 22 -15.31 29.41 1.60
CA GLU A 22 -13.87 29.65 1.68
C GLU A 22 -13.03 28.59 0.95
N LEU A 23 -13.63 27.45 0.61
CA LEU A 23 -12.95 26.28 0.02
C LEU A 23 -13.13 26.22 -1.49
N PHE A 24 -14.39 26.32 -1.97
CA PHE A 24 -14.72 26.24 -3.38
C PHE A 24 -16.06 26.92 -3.72
N ASP A 25 -16.24 27.27 -5.00
CA ASP A 25 -17.46 27.86 -5.53
C ASP A 25 -18.54 26.82 -5.87
N SER A 26 -19.70 27.29 -6.33
CA SER A 26 -20.84 26.43 -6.72
C SER A 26 -20.55 25.45 -7.86
N GLN A 27 -19.47 25.65 -8.62
CA GLN A 27 -19.02 24.73 -9.68
C GLN A 27 -17.94 23.77 -9.18
N GLY A 28 -17.60 23.83 -7.89
CA GLY A 28 -16.54 23.06 -7.25
C GLY A 28 -15.14 23.49 -7.67
N LYS A 29 -14.97 24.72 -8.20
CA LYS A 29 -13.65 25.30 -8.41
C LYS A 29 -13.16 25.86 -7.08
N LEU A 30 -11.95 25.48 -6.69
CA LEU A 30 -11.37 25.96 -5.43
C LEU A 30 -11.23 27.49 -5.43
N THR A 31 -11.43 28.10 -4.25
CA THR A 31 -11.16 29.53 -4.06
C THR A 31 -9.67 29.82 -4.26
N ALA A 32 -9.33 31.05 -4.64
CA ALA A 32 -7.94 31.46 -4.79
C ALA A 32 -7.16 31.33 -3.46
N GLU A 33 -7.83 31.58 -2.33
CA GLU A 33 -7.24 31.46 -1.00
C GLU A 33 -6.89 30.00 -0.67
N PHE A 34 -7.85 29.07 -0.83
CA PHE A 34 -7.60 27.67 -0.52
C PHE A 34 -6.60 27.04 -1.50
N ALA A 35 -6.69 27.36 -2.79
CA ALA A 35 -5.70 26.95 -3.79
C ALA A 35 -4.29 27.50 -3.48
N GLY A 36 -4.20 28.73 -2.96
CA GLY A 36 -2.95 29.31 -2.49
C GLY A 36 -2.36 28.57 -1.29
N ARG A 37 -3.20 28.17 -0.32
CA ARG A 37 -2.78 27.32 0.82
C ARG A 37 -2.23 25.97 0.36
N LEU A 38 -2.93 25.30 -0.55
CA LEU A 38 -2.48 24.03 -1.15
C LEU A 38 -1.12 24.20 -1.84
N SER A 39 -0.99 25.24 -2.68
CA SER A 39 0.24 25.53 -3.43
C SER A 39 1.43 25.79 -2.49
N ASN A 40 1.23 26.57 -1.42
CA ASN A 40 2.25 26.82 -0.42
C ASN A 40 2.67 25.54 0.31
N ALA A 41 1.72 24.68 0.69
CA ALA A 41 2.00 23.40 1.31
C ALA A 41 2.77 22.46 0.36
N ILE A 42 2.38 22.40 -0.91
CA ILE A 42 3.09 21.65 -1.96
C ILE A 42 4.55 22.11 -2.05
N SER A 43 4.81 23.42 -2.13
CA SER A 43 6.18 23.94 -2.20
C SER A 43 7.01 23.59 -0.95
N GLN A 44 6.43 23.70 0.24
CA GLN A 44 7.12 23.34 1.48
C GLN A 44 7.45 21.85 1.54
N LEU A 45 6.47 20.99 1.25
CA LEU A 45 6.66 19.54 1.25
C LEU A 45 7.65 19.10 0.17
N LEU A 46 7.59 19.67 -1.03
CA LEU A 46 8.57 19.41 -2.09
C LEU A 46 10.00 19.73 -1.63
N MET A 47 10.21 20.90 -0.99
CA MET A 47 11.52 21.26 -0.45
C MET A 47 12.00 20.25 0.61
N HIS A 48 11.11 19.79 1.50
CA HIS A 48 11.45 18.80 2.53
C HIS A 48 11.79 17.45 1.91
N MET A 49 10.98 17.00 0.96
CA MET A 49 11.19 15.77 0.20
C MET A 49 12.53 15.83 -0.54
N GLU A 50 12.80 16.87 -1.32
CA GLU A 50 14.05 17.04 -2.07
C GLU A 50 15.28 17.05 -1.17
N ASN A 51 15.20 17.68 0.01
CA ASN A 51 16.29 17.63 0.98
C ASN A 51 16.48 16.24 1.57
N GLY A 52 15.40 15.50 1.84
CA GLY A 52 15.46 14.12 2.30
C GLY A 52 16.02 13.14 1.26
N LEU A 53 15.64 13.30 0.00
CA LEU A 53 16.13 12.46 -1.12
C LEU A 53 17.64 12.58 -1.35
N LYS A 54 18.29 13.67 -0.94
CA LYS A 54 19.77 13.82 -0.96
C LYS A 54 20.48 12.86 -0.01
N SER A 55 19.78 12.34 1.00
CA SER A 55 20.30 11.39 1.98
C SER A 55 19.80 9.96 1.78
N ALA A 56 18.97 9.71 0.76
CA ALA A 56 18.40 8.39 0.47
C ALA A 56 19.37 7.50 -0.34
N ASP A 57 19.21 6.18 -0.27
CA ASP A 57 20.05 5.21 -1.01
C ASP A 57 19.85 5.40 -2.53
N PRO A 58 20.91 5.59 -3.32
CA PRO A 58 20.82 5.76 -4.78
C PRO A 58 20.50 4.47 -5.56
N ARG A 59 20.42 3.28 -4.93
CA ARG A 59 20.18 2.00 -5.65
C ARG A 59 18.70 1.59 -5.75
N ASP A 60 17.82 2.49 -5.36
CA ASP A 60 16.38 2.33 -5.17
C ASP A 60 15.62 2.80 -6.43
N CYS A 61 14.90 1.89 -7.11
CA CYS A 61 14.31 2.15 -8.45
C CYS A 61 12.86 1.68 -8.67
N THR A 62 12.08 1.36 -7.62
CA THR A 62 10.66 1.02 -7.80
C THR A 62 9.73 2.24 -7.73
N GLY A 63 8.57 2.16 -8.39
CA GLY A 63 7.58 3.25 -8.40
C GLY A 63 6.72 3.33 -7.13
N TYR A 64 6.61 2.21 -6.41
CA TYR A 64 5.79 2.06 -5.22
C TYR A 64 6.49 2.57 -3.96
N THR A 65 7.51 1.86 -3.45
CA THR A 65 8.28 2.22 -2.25
C THR A 65 9.65 2.80 -2.58
N GLY A 66 10.20 2.44 -3.74
CA GLY A 66 11.58 2.69 -4.09
C GLY A 66 12.55 1.56 -3.70
N TRP A 67 12.48 0.99 -2.50
CA TRP A 67 13.53 0.11 -1.96
C TRP A 67 13.54 -1.29 -2.63
N ALA A 68 14.63 -1.67 -3.30
CA ALA A 68 14.89 -3.07 -3.66
C ALA A 68 15.72 -3.71 -2.53
N GLY A 69 15.09 -4.61 -1.77
CA GLY A 69 15.51 -5.11 -0.46
C GLY A 69 16.98 -5.48 -0.28
N GLU A 70 17.48 -5.17 0.91
CA GLU A 70 18.54 -5.98 1.52
C GLU A 70 17.97 -7.34 1.94
N GLU A 71 18.78 -8.39 1.78
CA GLU A 71 18.60 -9.65 2.49
C GLU A 71 18.70 -9.35 3.99
N GLU A 72 17.57 -9.35 4.68
CA GLU A 72 17.54 -10.13 5.92
C GLU A 72 16.92 -11.48 5.56
N GLU A 73 17.41 -12.55 6.18
CA GLU A 73 16.76 -13.88 6.22
C GLU A 73 15.24 -13.75 6.26
N PRO A 74 14.45 -14.75 5.81
CA PRO A 74 12.99 -14.66 5.70
C PRO A 74 12.34 -14.39 7.07
N THR A 75 12.41 -13.14 7.48
CA THR A 75 11.62 -12.53 8.51
C THR A 75 10.38 -12.22 7.74
N ILE A 76 9.52 -13.23 7.74
CA ILE A 76 8.12 -13.15 7.40
C ILE A 76 7.61 -11.78 7.85
N LEU A 77 7.55 -10.82 6.92
CA LEU A 77 6.67 -9.67 7.03
C LEU A 77 5.28 -10.24 6.76
N LEU A 78 4.77 -10.93 7.78
CA LEU A 78 3.36 -11.17 7.96
C LEU A 78 2.72 -9.79 7.86
N PHE A 79 2.13 -9.49 6.70
CA PHE A 79 1.13 -8.43 6.54
C PHE A 79 -0.17 -8.78 7.30
N LEU A 80 -0.04 -9.47 8.43
CA LEU A 80 -1.07 -9.65 9.43
C LEU A 80 -0.67 -8.76 10.60
N GLY A 81 -1.52 -7.78 10.92
CA GLY A 81 -1.37 -7.01 12.13
C GLY A 81 -1.41 -7.93 13.36
N PHE A 82 -0.24 -8.30 13.86
CA PHE A 82 -0.04 -8.96 15.14
C PHE A 82 0.75 -8.02 16.05
N ASP A 83 0.03 -7.23 16.85
CA ASP A 83 0.57 -6.73 18.12
C ASP A 83 0.39 -7.87 19.14
N TYR A 84 1.37 -8.74 19.30
CA TYR A 84 1.40 -9.65 20.43
C TYR A 84 1.94 -8.89 21.66
N ILE A 85 1.08 -8.75 22.66
CA ILE A 85 1.47 -8.36 24.02
C ILE A 85 2.38 -9.46 24.57
N LEU A 86 3.69 -9.19 24.63
CA LEU A 86 4.62 -9.99 25.42
C LEU A 86 4.44 -9.64 26.90
N SER A 87 3.85 -10.57 27.64
CA SER A 87 3.89 -10.63 29.10
C SER A 87 5.35 -10.80 29.56
N PRO A 88 5.81 -10.10 30.62
CA PRO A 88 7.22 -10.09 31.01
C PRO A 88 7.58 -11.35 31.83
N GLN A 89 7.77 -12.50 31.18
CA GLN A 89 8.31 -13.70 31.87
C GLN A 89 9.27 -14.60 31.07
N ILE A 90 9.72 -14.24 29.86
CA ILE A 90 10.73 -15.06 29.15
C ILE A 90 11.85 -14.19 28.57
N THR A 91 12.72 -13.72 29.47
CA THR A 91 14.09 -13.29 29.15
C THR A 91 15.02 -13.95 30.17
N SER A 92 15.33 -15.22 29.94
CA SER A 92 16.37 -15.96 30.66
C SER A 92 16.52 -17.34 30.01
N LEU A 93 17.24 -17.41 28.89
CA LEU A 93 18.06 -18.54 28.42
C LEU A 93 18.35 -18.25 26.95
N LEU A 94 19.49 -17.62 26.67
CA LEU A 94 20.26 -17.69 25.41
C LEU A 94 21.42 -16.70 25.56
N ASN A 95 22.37 -17.04 26.42
CA ASN A 95 23.68 -16.41 26.51
C ASN A 95 24.67 -17.44 27.06
N SER A 96 25.05 -18.42 26.23
CA SER A 96 26.18 -19.30 26.53
C SER A 96 26.64 -20.14 25.33
N VAL A 97 27.79 -19.72 24.76
CA VAL A 97 28.89 -20.50 24.14
C VAL A 97 28.93 -20.61 22.59
N PRO A 98 30.13 -20.46 21.95
CA PRO A 98 30.28 -20.15 20.53
C PRO A 98 30.85 -21.28 19.63
N THR A 99 30.59 -21.13 18.32
CA THR A 99 31.35 -21.52 17.09
C THR A 99 32.05 -22.89 16.99
N PHE A 100 31.68 -23.71 15.99
CA PHE A 100 32.61 -24.58 15.23
C PHE A 100 32.10 -24.90 13.80
N LEU A 101 33.07 -24.99 12.87
CA LEU A 101 33.03 -25.23 11.41
C LEU A 101 32.48 -26.62 10.98
N PHE A 102 31.94 -26.77 9.74
CA PHE A 102 32.59 -27.45 8.58
C PHE A 102 31.64 -27.68 7.37
N LEU A 103 32.28 -28.03 6.24
CA LEU A 103 31.91 -27.99 4.82
C LEU A 103 30.82 -28.94 4.26
N ALA A 104 30.21 -28.44 3.17
CA ALA A 104 29.66 -29.06 1.95
C ALA A 104 29.80 -30.58 1.69
N SER A 105 28.76 -31.21 1.12
CA SER A 105 28.78 -31.83 -0.23
C SER A 105 27.50 -32.61 -0.64
N LEU A 106 27.04 -32.33 -1.87
CA LEU A 106 26.57 -33.23 -2.95
C LEU A 106 25.26 -34.06 -2.83
N PHE A 107 24.20 -33.56 -3.49
CA PHE A 107 23.31 -34.14 -4.55
C PHE A 107 22.77 -35.62 -4.50
N PRO A 108 21.67 -35.93 -5.23
CA PRO A 108 20.57 -36.81 -4.78
C PRO A 108 20.33 -38.02 -5.71
N VAL A 109 19.48 -38.99 -5.34
CA VAL A 109 18.72 -39.87 -6.30
C VAL A 109 17.49 -40.50 -5.57
N PRO A 110 16.36 -40.77 -6.27
CA PRO A 110 15.03 -41.04 -5.70
C PRO A 110 14.56 -42.50 -5.86
N LEU A 111 13.47 -42.89 -5.18
CA LEU A 111 12.65 -44.08 -5.47
C LEU A 111 11.28 -43.98 -4.75
N ILE A 112 10.14 -44.59 -5.10
CA ILE A 112 9.50 -45.15 -6.31
C ILE A 112 8.00 -45.31 -5.92
N ILE A 113 7.14 -45.33 -6.94
CA ILE A 113 5.66 -45.42 -6.95
C ILE A 113 5.10 -46.74 -6.39
N SER A 114 3.97 -46.72 -5.66
CA SER A 114 2.82 -47.64 -5.85
C SER A 114 1.56 -47.28 -5.01
N HIS A 115 0.41 -47.20 -5.68
CA HIS A 115 -0.98 -47.31 -5.19
C HIS A 115 -1.60 -48.57 -5.87
N PRO A 116 -2.80 -49.15 -5.55
CA PRO A 116 -4.02 -48.41 -5.12
C PRO A 116 -5.14 -49.16 -4.30
N LEU A 117 -6.24 -48.40 -4.02
CA LEU A 117 -7.69 -48.75 -3.85
C LEU A 117 -8.34 -49.14 -2.47
N PRO A 118 -9.68 -48.86 -2.29
CA PRO A 118 -10.38 -48.49 -1.03
C PRO A 118 -11.63 -49.41 -0.71
N PRO A 119 -12.82 -48.92 -0.27
CA PRO A 119 -13.29 -48.56 1.09
C PRO A 119 -14.53 -49.39 1.58
N LEU A 120 -14.88 -49.40 2.88
CA LEU A 120 -16.21 -49.81 3.37
C LEU A 120 -16.65 -49.13 4.69
N CYS A 121 -17.89 -48.63 4.71
CA CYS A 121 -18.82 -48.35 5.84
C CYS A 121 -20.08 -49.25 5.64
N PRO A 122 -21.14 -49.36 6.50
CA PRO A 122 -21.61 -48.48 7.61
C PRO A 122 -22.22 -49.17 8.91
N LEU A 123 -22.42 -48.36 10.00
CA LEU A 123 -23.51 -48.28 11.06
C LEU A 123 -24.13 -49.54 11.77
N PRO A 124 -24.96 -49.46 12.88
CA PRO A 124 -25.48 -48.34 13.73
C PRO A 124 -25.47 -48.52 15.30
N CYS A 125 -25.98 -47.48 16.02
CA CYS A 125 -26.36 -47.25 17.45
C CYS A 125 -27.33 -48.30 18.11
N PRO A 126 -27.86 -48.20 19.39
CA PRO A 126 -28.03 -47.03 20.31
C PRO A 126 -27.96 -47.26 21.86
N LEU A 127 -28.02 -46.16 22.66
CA LEU A 127 -28.91 -45.88 23.82
C LEU A 127 -28.29 -44.98 24.93
N SER A 128 -29.06 -43.97 25.33
CA SER A 128 -28.96 -43.07 26.51
C SER A 128 -30.02 -43.50 27.57
N PRO A 129 -30.37 -42.81 28.69
CA PRO A 129 -29.94 -41.49 29.25
C PRO A 129 -29.81 -41.40 30.81
N SER A 130 -29.77 -40.15 31.35
CA SER A 130 -30.06 -39.65 32.73
C SER A 130 -28.89 -39.64 33.74
N SER A 131 -28.71 -38.73 34.70
CA SER A 131 -29.31 -37.46 35.14
C SER A 131 -28.45 -36.92 36.32
N SER A 132 -28.30 -35.61 36.49
CA SER A 132 -27.73 -34.91 37.67
C SER A 132 -28.84 -34.53 38.69
N PRO A 133 -28.65 -33.83 39.86
CA PRO A 133 -27.49 -33.36 40.69
C PRO A 133 -27.71 -33.65 42.23
N PRO A 134 -27.37 -32.83 43.29
CA PRO A 134 -26.25 -31.92 43.66
C PRO A 134 -25.58 -32.14 45.08
N ILE A 135 -24.39 -31.52 45.32
CA ILE A 135 -23.80 -30.74 46.48
C ILE A 135 -24.26 -31.06 47.96
N PRO A 136 -23.39 -31.18 49.01
CA PRO A 136 -22.67 -30.03 49.64
C PRO A 136 -21.31 -30.17 50.37
N SER A 137 -20.76 -28.97 50.59
CA SER A 137 -19.65 -28.40 51.40
C SER A 137 -19.16 -29.02 52.72
N LEU A 138 -17.88 -28.79 53.08
CA LEU A 138 -17.38 -28.02 54.27
C LEU A 138 -15.89 -28.30 54.63
N LEU A 139 -15.12 -27.22 54.92
CA LEU A 139 -14.09 -26.99 55.98
C LEU A 139 -12.92 -28.01 56.17
N SER A 140 -11.68 -27.71 56.61
CA SER A 140 -10.99 -26.52 57.15
C SER A 140 -9.52 -26.89 57.52
N ALA A 141 -8.62 -25.88 57.48
CA ALA A 141 -7.43 -25.66 58.36
C ALA A 141 -6.21 -26.62 58.23
N LEU A 142 -4.93 -26.26 58.38
CA LEU A 142 -4.21 -25.34 59.29
C LEU A 142 -2.83 -24.88 58.73
N PHE A 143 -2.37 -23.74 59.26
CA PHE A 143 -1.06 -23.04 59.19
C PHE A 143 0.12 -23.81 59.86
N PRO A 144 1.44 -23.39 59.85
CA PRO A 144 1.94 -22.00 60.03
C PRO A 144 3.26 -21.53 59.34
N VAL A 145 3.52 -20.23 59.58
CA VAL A 145 4.64 -19.32 59.20
C VAL A 145 5.78 -19.36 60.27
N PRO A 146 7.01 -18.88 59.99
CA PRO A 146 7.50 -17.56 60.48
C PRO A 146 8.37 -16.79 59.42
N SER A 147 8.23 -15.48 59.15
CA SER A 147 8.58 -14.23 59.88
C SER A 147 10.06 -13.77 59.83
N SER A 148 10.35 -12.60 59.25
CA SER A 148 11.07 -11.47 59.89
C SER A 148 11.34 -10.30 58.92
N SER A 149 11.24 -9.09 59.46
CA SER A 149 11.24 -7.75 58.84
C SER A 149 12.47 -6.91 59.27
N PRO A 150 12.74 -5.72 58.67
CA PRO A 150 14.07 -5.09 58.60
C PRO A 150 14.27 -3.95 59.63
N PRO A 151 15.49 -3.35 59.70
CA PRO A 151 15.65 -2.05 60.36
C PRO A 151 16.40 -0.98 59.53
N SER A 152 16.20 0.28 59.92
CA SER A 152 16.98 1.49 59.59
C SER A 152 17.04 2.38 60.86
N PRO A 153 17.70 3.56 60.85
CA PRO A 153 19.12 3.86 60.98
C PRO A 153 19.49 4.52 62.34
N PRO A 154 20.74 4.98 62.57
CA PRO A 154 20.91 6.26 63.28
C PRO A 154 22.07 7.16 62.80
N SER A 155 22.02 8.41 63.28
CA SER A 155 22.88 9.57 63.01
C SER A 155 23.97 9.85 64.07
N SER A 156 25.08 10.49 63.67
CA SER A 156 25.85 11.60 64.32
C SER A 156 27.40 11.48 64.37
N LEU A 157 28.06 12.61 64.09
CA LEU A 157 29.50 13.03 63.97
C LEU A 157 30.40 12.80 65.23
N PRO A 158 31.71 13.23 65.31
CA PRO A 158 32.64 13.92 64.38
C PRO A 158 34.11 13.36 64.30
N SER A 159 34.96 14.04 63.52
CA SER A 159 36.40 14.36 63.74
C SER A 159 37.48 13.75 62.80
N SER A 160 38.17 14.70 62.14
CA SER A 160 39.55 14.77 61.61
C SER A 160 40.42 13.51 61.44
N LEU A 161 41.01 13.38 60.24
CA LEU A 161 42.47 13.36 59.98
C LEU A 161 42.75 13.02 58.50
N SER A 162 43.43 13.93 57.78
CA SER A 162 44.05 13.67 56.46
C SER A 162 45.35 12.86 56.67
N PRO A 163 45.81 12.01 55.72
CA PRO A 163 46.80 12.52 54.75
C PRO A 163 46.90 11.83 53.35
N LEU A 164 47.43 12.62 52.41
CA LEU A 164 48.25 12.34 51.21
C LEU A 164 47.65 11.75 49.90
N PRO A 165 47.91 12.39 48.73
CA PRO A 165 47.49 11.89 47.42
C PRO A 165 48.56 11.02 46.72
N PRO A 166 48.18 10.04 45.87
CA PRO A 166 49.09 9.31 44.99
C PRO A 166 49.43 10.12 43.70
N PRO A 167 50.53 9.77 42.99
CA PRO A 167 51.19 10.62 42.00
C PRO A 167 50.47 10.69 40.63
N ARG A 168 50.66 11.81 39.92
CA ARG A 168 50.13 12.09 38.57
C ARG A 168 50.95 11.38 37.48
N LEU A 169 50.26 10.73 36.54
CA LEU A 169 50.82 10.22 35.28
C LEU A 169 50.94 11.34 34.22
N PRO A 170 51.94 11.27 33.30
CA PRO A 170 52.15 12.28 32.26
C PRO A 170 51.13 12.16 31.11
N PRO A 171 50.85 13.26 30.38
CA PRO A 171 49.88 13.26 29.29
C PRO A 171 50.41 12.55 28.03
N SER A 172 49.50 11.87 27.31
CA SER A 172 49.75 11.21 26.04
C SER A 172 50.00 12.21 24.89
N PRO A 173 50.79 11.84 23.87
CA PRO A 173 51.09 12.73 22.73
C PRO A 173 49.87 12.87 21.79
N PRO A 174 49.73 14.01 21.09
CA PRO A 174 48.60 14.27 20.20
C PRO A 174 48.65 13.41 18.92
N SER A 175 47.48 13.00 18.44
CA SER A 175 47.31 12.17 17.24
C SER A 175 47.66 12.92 15.95
N LEU A 176 48.38 12.25 15.06
CA LEU A 176 48.82 12.68 13.71
C LEU A 176 47.67 12.86 12.68
N SER A 177 46.50 13.33 13.08
CA SER A 177 45.34 13.53 12.18
C SER A 177 45.23 14.94 11.59
N ALA A 178 46.22 15.82 11.80
CA ALA A 178 46.13 17.25 11.46
C ALA A 178 46.90 17.69 10.19
N LEU A 179 47.14 16.83 9.21
CA LEU A 179 47.96 17.20 8.03
C LEU A 179 47.44 16.81 6.63
N PHE A 180 46.19 16.36 6.47
CA PHE A 180 45.61 16.18 5.13
C PHE A 180 44.16 16.72 5.08
N PRO A 181 43.85 17.72 4.23
CA PRO A 181 42.46 18.07 3.98
C PRO A 181 41.79 16.86 3.31
N VAL A 182 40.78 16.31 3.99
CA VAL A 182 39.89 15.31 3.41
C VAL A 182 39.19 15.97 2.22
N PRO A 183 39.26 15.42 0.99
CA PRO A 183 38.50 15.95 -0.13
C PRO A 183 37.02 15.93 0.23
N SER A 184 36.31 17.03 -0.01
CA SER A 184 34.84 17.04 0.05
C SER A 184 34.32 15.90 -0.83
N PRO A 185 33.40 15.05 -0.33
CA PRO A 185 32.83 13.98 -1.14
C PRO A 185 32.15 14.58 -2.38
N PRO A 186 32.18 13.90 -3.54
CA PRO A 186 31.42 14.33 -4.70
C PRO A 186 29.94 14.50 -4.33
N PRO A 187 29.19 15.39 -5.02
CA PRO A 187 27.76 15.54 -4.78
C PRO A 187 27.09 14.17 -4.88
N ARG A 188 26.52 13.71 -3.77
CA ARG A 188 25.75 12.46 -3.72
C ARG A 188 24.50 12.64 -4.59
N LEU A 189 24.35 11.77 -5.58
CA LEU A 189 23.23 11.78 -6.52
C LEU A 189 21.91 11.48 -5.78
N PRO A 190 20.78 12.13 -6.13
CA PRO A 190 19.48 11.86 -5.50
C PRO A 190 19.01 10.42 -5.75
N SER A 191 18.20 9.86 -4.84
CA SER A 191 17.54 8.53 -4.97
C SER A 191 16.66 8.39 -6.23
N HIS A 192 16.54 7.17 -6.77
CA HIS A 192 16.26 6.91 -8.19
C HIS A 192 14.86 6.35 -8.49
N SER A 193 13.77 6.97 -7.99
CA SER A 193 12.44 6.36 -8.08
C SER A 193 11.61 6.86 -9.28
N PRO A 194 11.07 5.96 -10.15
CA PRO A 194 10.09 6.32 -11.18
C PRO A 194 8.79 6.90 -10.60
N GLY A 195 8.50 6.65 -9.32
CA GLY A 195 7.38 7.30 -8.60
C GLY A 195 7.61 8.79 -8.40
N ILE A 196 8.85 9.21 -8.16
CA ILE A 196 9.22 10.63 -8.06
C ILE A 196 9.20 11.29 -9.44
N ALA A 197 9.67 10.60 -10.48
CA ALA A 197 9.52 11.06 -11.86
C ALA A 197 8.04 11.28 -12.22
N LEU A 198 7.17 10.34 -11.83
CA LEU A 198 5.72 10.46 -12.04
C LEU A 198 5.12 11.66 -11.30
N LEU A 199 5.54 11.93 -10.06
CA LEU A 199 5.14 13.13 -9.32
C LEU A 199 5.52 14.39 -10.10
N TYR A 200 6.77 14.54 -10.54
CA TYR A 200 7.20 15.73 -11.27
C TYR A 200 6.51 15.89 -12.62
N LEU A 201 6.25 14.77 -13.33
CA LEU A 201 5.48 14.77 -14.56
C LEU A 201 4.03 15.27 -14.33
N HIS A 202 3.43 14.88 -13.21
CA HIS A 202 2.12 15.35 -12.78
C HIS A 202 2.14 16.84 -12.40
N LEU A 203 3.11 17.28 -11.60
CA LEU A 203 3.27 18.69 -11.23
C LEU A 203 3.45 19.59 -12.45
N HIS A 204 4.21 19.15 -13.46
CA HIS A 204 4.28 19.85 -14.75
C HIS A 204 2.90 19.97 -15.42
N GLY A 205 2.08 18.91 -15.38
CA GLY A 205 0.72 18.95 -15.93
C GLY A 205 -0.22 19.92 -15.20
N VAL A 206 -0.05 20.08 -13.88
CA VAL A 206 -0.88 20.97 -13.05
C VAL A 206 -0.43 22.43 -13.14
N PHE A 207 0.88 22.68 -13.00
CA PHE A 207 1.43 24.03 -12.89
C PHE A 207 1.98 24.60 -14.21
N GLY A 208 2.28 23.77 -15.21
CA GLY A 208 2.83 24.21 -16.50
C GLY A 208 4.29 24.68 -16.45
N GLU A 209 4.96 24.54 -15.31
CA GLU A 209 6.34 25.03 -15.12
C GLU A 209 7.38 24.08 -15.75
N PRO A 210 8.20 24.53 -16.72
CA PRO A 210 9.18 23.68 -17.41
C PRO A 210 10.20 23.02 -16.48
N SER A 211 10.49 23.64 -15.34
CA SER A 211 11.42 23.11 -14.33
C SER A 211 10.97 21.77 -13.76
N PHE A 212 9.66 21.52 -13.65
CA PHE A 212 9.13 20.23 -13.20
C PHE A 212 9.35 19.14 -14.26
N LEU A 213 9.18 19.46 -15.54
CA LEU A 213 9.46 18.50 -16.62
C LEU A 213 10.95 18.15 -16.67
N GLN A 214 11.82 19.13 -16.47
CA GLN A 214 13.26 18.88 -16.37
C GLN A 214 13.60 17.97 -15.19
N LYS A 215 13.00 18.20 -14.00
CA LYS A 215 13.17 17.30 -12.86
C LYS A 215 12.70 15.88 -13.17
N ALA A 216 11.54 15.72 -13.82
CA ALA A 216 11.05 14.40 -14.24
C ALA A 216 12.06 13.68 -15.17
N LEU A 217 12.67 14.41 -16.11
CA LEU A 217 13.72 13.90 -17.00
C LEU A 217 14.96 13.44 -16.22
N ASP A 218 15.40 14.20 -15.22
CA ASP A 218 16.57 13.85 -14.41
C ASP A 218 16.36 12.53 -13.65
N TYR A 219 15.16 12.29 -13.10
CA TYR A 219 14.82 11.01 -12.44
C TYR A 219 14.64 9.85 -13.44
N VAL A 220 14.09 10.11 -14.63
CA VAL A 220 13.92 9.09 -15.68
C VAL A 220 15.26 8.57 -16.20
N GLY A 221 16.18 9.48 -16.56
CA GLY A 221 17.44 9.10 -17.22
C GLY A 221 18.27 8.10 -16.41
N HIS A 222 18.15 8.15 -15.08
CA HIS A 222 18.84 7.23 -14.17
C HIS A 222 18.03 5.96 -13.89
N SER A 223 16.70 6.02 -13.82
CA SER A 223 15.83 4.85 -13.55
C SER A 223 15.97 3.72 -14.60
N LEU A 224 16.22 4.07 -15.87
CA LEU A 224 16.39 3.09 -16.95
C LEU A 224 17.70 2.29 -16.88
N THR A 225 18.66 2.75 -16.06
CA THR A 225 19.96 2.09 -15.86
C THR A 225 19.94 1.06 -14.73
N CYS A 226 18.84 0.97 -13.98
CA CYS A 226 18.65 0.01 -12.90
C CYS A 226 17.40 -0.85 -13.15
N PRO A 227 17.52 -1.93 -13.95
CA PRO A 227 16.42 -2.88 -14.12
C PRO A 227 15.99 -3.43 -12.77
N THR A 228 14.69 -3.65 -12.56
CA THR A 228 14.21 -4.26 -11.32
C THR A 228 14.84 -5.65 -11.18
N ARG A 229 15.51 -5.91 -10.04
CA ARG A 229 16.28 -7.16 -9.84
C ARG A 229 15.41 -8.43 -9.94
N ARG A 230 14.09 -8.30 -9.78
CA ARG A 230 13.12 -9.41 -9.79
C ARG A 230 12.45 -9.67 -11.15
N ARG A 231 12.71 -8.84 -12.18
CA ARG A 231 12.03 -8.92 -13.49
C ARG A 231 10.50 -8.85 -13.38
N ASP A 232 10.01 -8.09 -12.40
CA ASP A 232 8.59 -7.84 -12.27
C ASP A 232 8.12 -6.99 -13.46
N VAL A 233 6.88 -7.16 -13.89
CA VAL A 233 6.37 -6.60 -15.16
C VAL A 233 5.42 -5.41 -14.97
N THR A 234 5.14 -4.99 -13.73
CA THR A 234 4.08 -4.02 -13.44
C THR A 234 4.56 -2.58 -13.44
N PHE A 235 3.62 -1.64 -13.54
CA PHE A 235 3.91 -0.21 -13.44
C PHE A 235 4.48 0.20 -12.07
N LEU A 236 3.99 -0.42 -10.99
CA LEU A 236 4.33 0.00 -9.62
C LEU A 236 5.62 -0.64 -9.10
N CYS A 237 5.81 -1.93 -9.38
CA CYS A 237 6.90 -2.71 -8.79
C CYS A 237 7.88 -3.28 -9.83
N GLY A 238 7.58 -3.15 -11.12
CA GLY A 238 8.34 -3.77 -12.20
C GLY A 238 8.90 -2.80 -13.24
N ASP A 239 9.49 -3.38 -14.28
CA ASP A 239 10.18 -2.64 -15.36
C ASP A 239 9.22 -1.79 -16.21
N ALA A 240 7.93 -2.13 -16.24
CA ALA A 240 6.95 -1.37 -17.00
C ALA A 240 6.75 0.06 -16.47
N GLY A 241 6.97 0.29 -15.16
CA GLY A 241 6.89 1.62 -14.55
C GLY A 241 7.92 2.60 -15.11
N PRO A 242 9.23 2.34 -14.89
CA PRO A 242 10.31 3.13 -15.47
C PRO A 242 10.15 3.32 -16.98
N LEU A 243 9.85 2.26 -17.74
CA LEU A 243 9.69 2.34 -19.19
C LEU A 243 8.53 3.26 -19.61
N ALA A 244 7.36 3.11 -18.99
CA ALA A 244 6.18 3.88 -19.35
C ALA A 244 6.33 5.37 -18.96
N VAL A 245 6.83 5.66 -17.76
CA VAL A 245 7.09 7.03 -17.32
C VAL A 245 8.17 7.67 -18.20
N ALA A 246 9.24 6.94 -18.51
CA ALA A 246 10.30 7.43 -19.37
C ALA A 246 9.83 7.77 -20.78
N ALA A 247 9.04 6.88 -21.40
CA ALA A 247 8.47 7.11 -22.72
C ALA A 247 7.71 8.45 -22.78
N VAL A 248 6.85 8.71 -21.79
CA VAL A 248 6.07 9.95 -21.72
C VAL A 248 6.95 11.17 -21.48
N VAL A 249 7.93 11.09 -20.59
CA VAL A 249 8.85 12.19 -20.32
C VAL A 249 9.66 12.53 -21.57
N TYR A 250 10.26 11.53 -22.23
CA TYR A 250 11.00 11.70 -23.48
C TYR A 250 10.14 12.27 -24.60
N HIS A 251 8.89 11.82 -24.73
CA HIS A 251 7.94 12.39 -25.67
C HIS A 251 7.69 13.88 -25.42
N ARG A 252 7.44 14.28 -24.16
CA ARG A 252 7.19 15.68 -23.81
C ARG A 252 8.41 16.59 -24.00
N VAL A 253 9.63 16.06 -23.82
CA VAL A 253 10.88 16.80 -24.12
C VAL A 253 11.35 16.67 -25.57
N GLN A 254 10.50 16.17 -26.47
CA GLN A 254 10.77 16.04 -27.91
C GLN A 254 11.95 15.11 -28.27
N ARG A 255 12.18 14.08 -27.45
CA ARG A 255 13.16 13.01 -27.66
C ARG A 255 12.47 11.74 -28.18
N ALA A 256 12.04 11.80 -29.44
CA ALA A 256 11.19 10.77 -30.03
C ALA A 256 11.85 9.38 -30.07
N GLN A 257 13.15 9.32 -30.36
CA GLN A 257 13.88 8.05 -30.47
C GLN A 257 13.93 7.31 -29.13
N GLU A 258 14.30 7.98 -28.04
CA GLU A 258 14.33 7.39 -26.70
C GLU A 258 12.94 7.02 -26.20
N SER A 259 11.92 7.82 -26.56
CA SER A 259 10.52 7.49 -26.30
C SER A 259 10.11 6.18 -26.98
N ASP A 260 10.37 6.04 -28.28
CA ASP A 260 10.00 4.87 -29.06
C ASP A 260 10.78 3.61 -28.62
N GLU A 261 12.03 3.77 -28.17
CA GLU A 261 12.80 2.67 -27.56
C GLU A 261 12.14 2.17 -26.26
N CYS A 262 11.75 3.09 -25.38
CA CYS A 262 11.05 2.73 -24.14
C CYS A 262 9.71 2.01 -24.43
N LEU A 263 8.94 2.50 -25.41
CA LEU A 263 7.70 1.86 -25.84
C LEU A 263 7.94 0.46 -26.41
N SER A 264 8.98 0.29 -27.24
CA SER A 264 9.34 -0.99 -27.82
C SER A 264 9.69 -2.02 -26.74
N ARG A 265 10.49 -1.62 -25.75
CA ARG A 265 10.85 -2.45 -24.59
C ARG A 265 9.63 -2.78 -23.72
N LEU A 266 8.74 -1.82 -23.50
CA LEU A 266 7.49 -2.05 -22.76
C LEU A 266 6.62 -3.11 -23.45
N LEU A 267 6.48 -3.02 -24.78
CA LEU A 267 5.69 -3.97 -25.57
C LEU A 267 6.31 -5.36 -25.67
N GLN A 268 7.65 -5.48 -25.57
CA GLN A 268 8.33 -6.79 -25.52
C GLN A 268 7.93 -7.61 -24.28
N LEU A 269 7.47 -6.97 -23.19
CA LEU A 269 6.97 -7.67 -22.00
C LEU A 269 5.60 -8.34 -22.24
N HIS A 270 4.84 -7.93 -23.26
CA HIS A 270 3.46 -8.36 -23.44
C HIS A 270 3.31 -9.89 -23.57
N GLN A 271 4.19 -10.52 -24.35
CA GLN A 271 4.10 -11.95 -24.61
C GLN A 271 4.26 -12.78 -23.32
N SER A 272 5.17 -12.39 -22.41
CA SER A 272 5.35 -13.10 -21.14
C SER A 272 4.17 -12.90 -20.19
N VAL A 273 3.52 -11.72 -20.24
CA VAL A 273 2.34 -11.41 -19.43
C VAL A 273 1.12 -12.24 -19.86
N VAL A 274 0.89 -12.37 -21.17
CA VAL A 274 -0.23 -13.16 -21.71
C VAL A 274 0.02 -14.66 -21.56
N MET A 275 1.23 -15.15 -21.88
CA MET A 275 1.55 -16.59 -21.88
C MET A 275 1.84 -17.17 -20.48
N GLY A 276 2.07 -16.33 -19.47
CA GLY A 276 2.40 -16.75 -18.11
C GLY A 276 1.28 -17.45 -17.33
N SER A 277 0.31 -18.07 -17.99
CA SER A 277 -0.82 -18.80 -17.38
C SER A 277 -0.42 -20.26 -17.07
N GLY A 278 -0.34 -20.63 -15.79
CA GLY A 278 0.04 -21.97 -15.32
C GLY A 278 0.28 -22.03 -13.80
N ALA A 279 0.62 -23.21 -13.26
CA ALA A 279 0.72 -23.45 -11.80
C ALA A 279 1.85 -22.68 -11.07
N SER A 280 2.79 -22.07 -11.80
CA SER A 280 3.80 -21.13 -11.29
C SER A 280 3.71 -19.75 -11.99
N GLY A 281 2.54 -19.41 -12.52
CA GLY A 281 2.30 -18.29 -13.43
C GLY A 281 2.30 -16.91 -12.78
N LEU A 282 2.30 -15.87 -13.62
CA LEU A 282 2.19 -14.47 -13.20
C LEU A 282 0.82 -14.25 -12.51
N PRO A 283 0.77 -13.55 -11.35
CA PRO A 283 -0.51 -13.25 -10.70
C PRO A 283 -1.35 -12.27 -11.55
N ASP A 284 -2.59 -12.04 -11.15
CA ASP A 284 -3.51 -11.16 -11.87
C ASP A 284 -3.67 -9.78 -11.21
N GLU A 285 -3.21 -9.60 -9.98
CA GLU A 285 -3.41 -8.36 -9.22
C GLU A 285 -2.57 -7.17 -9.69
N LEU A 286 -2.71 -6.03 -9.02
CA LEU A 286 -2.22 -4.74 -9.51
C LEU A 286 -0.72 -4.53 -9.25
N LEU A 287 -0.18 -4.98 -8.11
CA LEU A 287 1.20 -4.65 -7.75
C LEU A 287 2.22 -5.52 -8.48
N TYR A 288 1.92 -6.78 -8.74
CA TYR A 288 2.84 -7.76 -9.34
C TYR A 288 2.25 -8.53 -10.52
N GLY A 289 0.96 -8.36 -10.80
CA GLY A 289 0.23 -9.15 -11.78
C GLY A 289 -0.11 -8.45 -13.10
N ARG A 290 -0.93 -9.15 -13.88
CA ARG A 290 -1.38 -8.72 -15.22
C ARG A 290 -2.03 -7.32 -15.22
N MET A 291 -2.82 -6.99 -14.19
CA MET A 291 -3.45 -5.67 -14.09
C MET A 291 -2.42 -4.54 -13.93
N GLY A 292 -1.33 -4.79 -13.21
CA GLY A 292 -0.25 -3.82 -13.06
C GLY A 292 0.47 -3.49 -14.36
N TYR A 293 0.62 -4.46 -15.26
CA TYR A 293 1.16 -4.23 -16.60
C TYR A 293 0.14 -3.57 -17.52
N LEU A 294 -1.13 -4.01 -17.46
CA LEU A 294 -2.23 -3.41 -18.23
C LEU A 294 -2.40 -1.92 -17.91
N TYR A 295 -2.22 -1.51 -16.65
CA TYR A 295 -2.20 -0.10 -16.28
C TYR A 295 -1.07 0.65 -17.01
N ALA A 296 0.14 0.09 -17.14
CA ALA A 296 1.23 0.75 -17.85
C ALA A 296 0.88 1.05 -19.32
N LEU A 297 0.21 0.12 -20.01
CA LEU A 297 -0.27 0.32 -21.38
C LEU A 297 -1.37 1.40 -21.43
N THR A 298 -2.28 1.38 -20.45
CA THR A 298 -3.34 2.40 -20.33
C THR A 298 -2.76 3.79 -20.10
N PHE A 299 -1.75 3.89 -19.23
CA PHE A 299 -1.04 5.13 -18.95
C PHE A 299 -0.42 5.71 -20.23
N ILE A 300 0.22 4.90 -21.08
CA ILE A 300 0.72 5.36 -22.38
C ILE A 300 -0.41 5.95 -23.23
N ASN A 301 -1.54 5.25 -23.38
CA ASN A 301 -2.67 5.73 -24.17
C ASN A 301 -3.26 7.05 -23.62
N GLN A 302 -3.31 7.23 -22.31
CA GLN A 302 -3.77 8.49 -21.72
C GLN A 302 -2.80 9.65 -22.00
N GLN A 303 -1.49 9.38 -22.12
CA GLN A 303 -0.47 10.41 -22.25
C GLN A 303 -0.12 10.76 -23.70
N PHE A 304 -0.25 9.82 -24.63
CA PHE A 304 0.04 10.01 -26.06
C PHE A 304 -1.21 10.29 -26.91
N GLY A 305 -2.41 10.27 -26.30
CA GLY A 305 -3.68 10.23 -26.99
C GLY A 305 -4.18 8.80 -27.18
N HIS A 306 -5.50 8.64 -27.23
CA HIS A 306 -6.15 7.35 -27.40
C HIS A 306 -5.56 6.61 -28.63
N ASP A 307 -5.33 5.31 -28.49
CA ASP A 307 -4.87 4.38 -29.55
C ASP A 307 -3.36 4.32 -29.87
N LYS A 308 -2.46 4.89 -29.05
CA LYS A 308 -1.00 4.68 -29.23
C LYS A 308 -0.61 3.19 -29.10
N ILE A 309 -1.17 2.51 -28.11
CA ILE A 309 -1.12 1.07 -27.91
C ILE A 309 -2.45 0.48 -28.39
N PRO A 310 -2.45 -0.43 -29.38
CA PRO A 310 -3.68 -1.01 -29.91
C PRO A 310 -4.48 -1.75 -28.83
N ILE A 311 -5.81 -1.59 -28.84
CA ILE A 311 -6.72 -2.17 -27.85
C ILE A 311 -6.60 -3.70 -27.74
N GLN A 312 -6.16 -4.38 -28.80
CA GLN A 312 -5.94 -5.82 -28.83
C GLN A 312 -4.92 -6.28 -27.78
N TYR A 313 -3.90 -5.47 -27.48
CA TYR A 313 -2.93 -5.78 -26.42
C TYR A 313 -3.61 -5.86 -25.05
N ILE A 314 -4.51 -4.91 -24.77
CA ILE A 314 -5.29 -4.85 -23.53
C ILE A 314 -6.26 -6.02 -23.48
N GLN A 315 -7.00 -6.28 -24.57
CA GLN A 315 -7.98 -7.36 -24.65
C GLN A 315 -7.35 -8.75 -24.47
N GLN A 316 -6.16 -8.98 -25.01
CA GLN A 316 -5.42 -10.24 -24.81
C GLN A 316 -5.02 -10.45 -23.35
N ILE A 317 -4.65 -9.38 -22.63
CA ILE A 317 -4.35 -9.46 -21.19
C ILE A 317 -5.64 -9.77 -20.41
N CYS A 318 -6.73 -9.07 -20.69
CA CYS A 318 -8.03 -9.33 -20.06
C CYS A 318 -8.52 -10.75 -20.34
N GLU A 319 -8.28 -11.30 -21.54
CA GLU A 319 -8.61 -12.68 -21.86
C GLU A 319 -7.85 -13.67 -20.97
N ALA A 320 -6.54 -13.50 -20.82
CA ALA A 320 -5.72 -14.33 -19.94
C ALA A 320 -6.18 -14.27 -18.49
N VAL A 321 -6.61 -13.09 -18.03
CA VAL A 321 -7.14 -12.87 -16.67
C VAL A 321 -8.48 -13.58 -16.48
N LEU A 322 -9.40 -13.49 -17.44
CA LEU A 322 -10.69 -14.19 -17.37
C LEU A 322 -10.49 -15.71 -17.32
N ILE A 323 -9.62 -16.25 -18.17
CA ILE A 323 -9.28 -17.68 -18.17
C ILE A 323 -8.68 -18.10 -16.83
N SER A 324 -7.74 -17.32 -16.29
CA SER A 324 -7.15 -17.54 -14.96
C SER A 324 -8.22 -17.53 -13.87
N GLY A 325 -9.11 -16.53 -13.89
CA GLY A 325 -10.15 -16.33 -12.89
C GLY A 325 -11.20 -17.44 -12.87
N GLU A 326 -11.65 -17.90 -14.04
CA GLU A 326 -12.55 -19.05 -14.15
C GLU A 326 -11.87 -20.33 -13.65
N GLY A 327 -10.61 -20.56 -14.03
CA GLY A 327 -9.83 -21.72 -13.58
C GLY A 327 -9.62 -21.74 -12.06
N GLN A 328 -9.33 -20.59 -11.45
CA GLN A 328 -9.20 -20.46 -10.01
C GLN A 328 -10.53 -20.62 -9.29
N SER A 329 -11.62 -20.04 -9.80
CA SER A 329 -12.96 -20.26 -9.24
C SER A 329 -13.33 -21.74 -9.23
N GLN A 330 -12.96 -22.48 -10.29
CA GLN A 330 -13.13 -23.93 -10.34
C GLN A 330 -12.28 -24.67 -9.30
N ARG A 331 -11.00 -24.28 -9.16
CA ARG A 331 -10.08 -24.87 -8.18
C ARG A 331 -10.57 -24.66 -6.73
N PHE A 332 -11.13 -23.49 -6.42
CA PHE A 332 -11.72 -23.18 -5.12
C PHE A 332 -13.14 -23.70 -4.93
N ARG A 333 -13.76 -24.24 -5.99
CA ARG A 333 -15.14 -24.76 -5.98
C ARG A 333 -16.16 -23.69 -5.54
N CYS A 334 -16.01 -22.47 -6.06
CA CYS A 334 -16.87 -21.33 -5.74
C CYS A 334 -17.59 -20.73 -6.95
N GLN A 335 -17.70 -21.46 -8.06
CA GLN A 335 -18.28 -20.98 -9.33
C GLN A 335 -19.73 -20.50 -9.17
N ASP A 336 -20.50 -21.17 -8.33
CA ASP A 336 -21.90 -20.80 -8.04
C ASP A 336 -22.02 -19.48 -7.26
N GLN A 337 -20.96 -19.09 -6.54
CA GLN A 337 -20.92 -17.85 -5.77
C GLN A 337 -20.25 -16.71 -6.54
N SER A 338 -19.19 -17.02 -7.30
CA SER A 338 -18.36 -16.08 -8.03
C SER A 338 -17.74 -16.80 -9.25
N PRO A 339 -18.18 -16.50 -10.48
CA PRO A 339 -17.61 -17.09 -11.70
C PRO A 339 -16.09 -16.88 -11.84
N LEU A 340 -15.58 -15.77 -11.33
CA LEU A 340 -14.16 -15.43 -11.29
C LEU A 340 -13.66 -15.43 -9.85
N MET A 341 -12.43 -15.89 -9.64
CA MET A 341 -11.74 -15.81 -8.34
C MET A 341 -10.24 -15.69 -8.55
N TYR A 342 -9.54 -15.04 -7.63
CA TYR A 342 -8.09 -14.84 -7.73
C TYR A 342 -7.42 -14.99 -6.37
N GLU A 343 -6.19 -15.48 -6.38
CA GLU A 343 -5.31 -15.58 -5.22
C GLU A 343 -3.97 -14.87 -5.50
N TRP A 344 -3.38 -14.31 -4.44
CA TRP A 344 -1.99 -13.86 -4.44
C TRP A 344 -1.40 -14.25 -3.09
N TYR A 345 -0.19 -14.84 -3.06
CA TYR A 345 0.43 -15.35 -1.84
C TYR A 345 -0.50 -16.23 -0.99
N GLN A 346 -1.22 -17.16 -1.66
CA GLN A 346 -2.12 -18.14 -1.04
C GLN A 346 -3.35 -17.54 -0.32
N GLU A 347 -3.65 -16.26 -0.57
CA GLU A 347 -4.76 -15.54 0.04
C GLU A 347 -5.68 -14.95 -1.03
N GLN A 348 -6.98 -14.96 -0.76
CA GLN A 348 -8.00 -14.37 -1.63
C GLN A 348 -8.24 -12.92 -1.23
N TYR A 349 -7.33 -12.04 -1.64
CA TYR A 349 -7.39 -10.61 -1.33
C TYR A 349 -8.61 -9.94 -1.95
N VAL A 350 -9.23 -9.02 -1.21
CA VAL A 350 -10.48 -8.35 -1.61
C VAL A 350 -10.22 -6.94 -2.17
N GLY A 351 -9.26 -6.21 -1.60
CA GLY A 351 -8.92 -4.84 -1.98
C GLY A 351 -8.24 -4.71 -3.35
N PRO A 352 -8.00 -3.49 -3.84
CA PRO A 352 -7.50 -3.25 -5.20
C PRO A 352 -6.00 -3.49 -5.41
N ALA A 353 -5.18 -3.45 -4.35
CA ALA A 353 -3.74 -3.65 -4.51
C ALA A 353 -3.42 -5.08 -4.95
N HIS A 354 -3.95 -6.07 -4.23
CA HIS A 354 -3.62 -7.49 -4.40
C HIS A 354 -4.80 -8.37 -4.82
N GLY A 355 -5.98 -7.77 -5.03
CA GLY A 355 -7.22 -8.52 -4.91
C GLY A 355 -8.31 -8.20 -5.92
N LEU A 356 -9.47 -8.78 -5.62
CA LEU A 356 -10.64 -8.85 -6.48
C LEU A 356 -11.09 -7.47 -6.98
N ALA A 357 -11.17 -6.47 -6.11
CA ALA A 357 -11.71 -5.16 -6.50
C ALA A 357 -10.87 -4.45 -7.57
N GLY A 358 -9.55 -4.61 -7.53
CA GLY A 358 -8.65 -4.01 -8.52
C GLY A 358 -8.81 -4.69 -9.87
N ILE A 359 -8.83 -6.02 -9.86
CA ILE A 359 -9.03 -6.83 -11.08
C ILE A 359 -10.39 -6.53 -11.71
N TYR A 360 -11.48 -6.54 -10.93
CA TYR A 360 -12.81 -6.27 -11.45
C TYR A 360 -12.98 -4.83 -11.92
N TYR A 361 -12.36 -3.85 -11.25
CA TYR A 361 -12.34 -2.46 -11.70
C TYR A 361 -11.79 -2.34 -13.14
N PHE A 362 -10.69 -3.02 -13.45
CA PHE A 362 -10.10 -3.01 -14.79
C PHE A 362 -10.91 -3.83 -15.81
N LEU A 363 -11.44 -4.99 -15.43
CA LEU A 363 -12.29 -5.81 -16.32
C LEU A 363 -13.60 -5.11 -16.71
N MET A 364 -14.05 -4.13 -15.93
CA MET A 364 -15.22 -3.30 -16.22
C MET A 364 -14.89 -2.02 -17.01
N GLN A 365 -13.63 -1.78 -17.39
CA GLN A 365 -13.30 -0.62 -18.21
C GLN A 365 -13.84 -0.79 -19.64
N PRO A 366 -14.39 0.26 -20.26
CA PRO A 366 -14.98 0.17 -21.60
C PRO A 366 -14.01 -0.41 -22.64
N GLY A 367 -14.42 -1.47 -23.34
CA GLY A 367 -13.66 -2.10 -24.42
C GLY A 367 -12.50 -3.01 -23.98
N TYR A 368 -12.20 -3.11 -22.68
CA TYR A 368 -11.06 -3.91 -22.18
C TYR A 368 -11.33 -5.40 -22.29
N VAL A 369 -12.54 -5.85 -21.93
CA VAL A 369 -13.01 -7.21 -22.21
C VAL A 369 -13.69 -7.23 -23.57
N ALA A 370 -13.30 -8.16 -24.42
CA ALA A 370 -13.97 -8.36 -25.71
C ALA A 370 -15.37 -8.97 -25.50
N GLY A 371 -16.39 -8.15 -25.74
CA GLY A 371 -17.81 -8.53 -25.70
C GLY A 371 -18.49 -8.26 -24.36
N ASP A 372 -19.50 -7.39 -24.37
CA ASP A 372 -20.24 -6.95 -23.18
C ASP A 372 -20.92 -8.11 -22.44
N GLU A 373 -21.39 -9.14 -23.15
CA GLU A 373 -22.03 -10.31 -22.54
C GLU A 373 -21.13 -10.97 -21.48
N ARG A 374 -19.81 -11.02 -21.72
CA ARG A 374 -18.87 -11.64 -20.78
C ARG A 374 -18.70 -10.81 -19.52
N VAL A 375 -18.73 -9.49 -19.63
CA VAL A 375 -18.73 -8.59 -18.47
C VAL A 375 -19.98 -8.83 -17.62
N HIS A 376 -21.14 -8.94 -18.24
CA HIS A 376 -22.40 -9.23 -17.54
C HIS A 376 -22.46 -10.64 -16.94
N ARG A 377 -21.92 -11.65 -17.63
CA ARG A 377 -22.03 -13.06 -17.23
C ARG A 377 -20.96 -13.48 -16.21
N LEU A 378 -19.74 -12.96 -16.34
CA LEU A 378 -18.59 -13.38 -15.52
C LEU A 378 -18.23 -12.33 -14.47
N VAL A 379 -18.10 -11.06 -14.88
CA VAL A 379 -17.57 -10.00 -14.00
C VAL A 379 -18.63 -9.54 -13.01
N ARG A 380 -19.85 -9.23 -13.46
CA ARG A 380 -20.92 -8.72 -12.58
C ARG A 380 -21.22 -9.65 -11.38
N PRO A 381 -21.47 -10.96 -11.54
CA PRO A 381 -21.77 -11.80 -10.38
C PRO A 381 -20.57 -11.94 -9.42
N SER A 382 -19.35 -11.78 -9.94
CA SER A 382 -18.12 -11.78 -9.15
C SER A 382 -17.92 -10.45 -8.38
N VAL A 383 -18.33 -9.33 -8.95
CA VAL A 383 -18.46 -8.05 -8.23
C VAL A 383 -19.52 -8.15 -7.13
N ASP A 384 -20.67 -8.76 -7.43
CA ASP A 384 -21.73 -8.98 -6.43
C ASP A 384 -21.23 -9.86 -5.27
N HIS A 385 -20.34 -10.81 -5.54
CA HIS A 385 -19.66 -11.59 -4.50
C HIS A 385 -18.85 -10.69 -3.57
N VAL A 386 -18.04 -9.77 -4.10
CA VAL A 386 -17.28 -8.81 -3.28
C VAL A 386 -18.22 -7.93 -2.45
N CYS A 387 -19.34 -7.47 -3.01
CA CYS A 387 -20.34 -6.66 -2.28
C CYS A 387 -20.89 -7.42 -1.05
N ARG A 388 -21.10 -8.74 -1.16
CA ARG A 388 -21.56 -9.59 -0.04
C ARG A 388 -20.53 -9.77 1.08
N LEU A 389 -19.25 -9.47 0.85
CA LEU A 389 -18.19 -9.56 1.87
C LEU A 389 -18.17 -8.36 2.83
N ARG A 390 -18.99 -7.33 2.56
CA ARG A 390 -19.04 -6.10 3.36
C ARG A 390 -19.34 -6.38 4.83
N PHE A 391 -18.58 -5.77 5.72
CA PHE A 391 -18.84 -5.79 7.15
C PHE A 391 -20.09 -4.97 7.51
N PRO A 392 -20.71 -5.21 8.69
CA PRO A 392 -21.83 -4.40 9.17
C PRO A 392 -21.53 -2.89 9.28
N THR A 393 -20.27 -2.51 9.43
CA THR A 393 -19.82 -1.11 9.47
C THR A 393 -19.80 -0.42 8.10
N GLY A 394 -19.95 -1.19 7.02
CA GLY A 394 -19.77 -0.74 5.64
C GLY A 394 -18.35 -0.88 5.09
N ASN A 395 -17.37 -1.28 5.92
CA ASN A 395 -16.00 -1.56 5.46
C ASN A 395 -15.90 -2.97 4.84
N TYR A 396 -14.73 -3.31 4.28
CA TYR A 396 -14.48 -4.61 3.65
C TYR A 396 -13.26 -5.31 4.27
N PRO A 397 -13.26 -6.65 4.31
CA PRO A 397 -12.13 -7.42 4.82
C PRO A 397 -10.91 -7.32 3.89
N PRO A 398 -9.68 -7.52 4.40
CA PRO A 398 -8.49 -7.60 3.55
C PRO A 398 -8.51 -8.82 2.63
N CYS A 399 -8.92 -9.99 3.17
CA CYS A 399 -9.04 -11.26 2.48
C CYS A 399 -10.41 -11.92 2.76
N ILE A 400 -10.87 -12.79 1.87
CA ILE A 400 -12.08 -13.60 2.12
C ILE A 400 -11.91 -14.39 3.42
N GLY A 401 -12.93 -14.36 4.29
CA GLY A 401 -12.93 -15.07 5.57
C GLY A 401 -12.32 -14.29 6.73
N ASP A 402 -11.66 -13.14 6.50
CA ASP A 402 -11.20 -12.28 7.59
C ASP A 402 -12.39 -11.58 8.28
N ASN A 403 -12.44 -11.64 9.60
CA ASN A 403 -13.48 -11.02 10.42
C ASN A 403 -13.01 -9.74 11.13
N ARG A 404 -11.76 -9.29 10.90
CA ARG A 404 -11.16 -8.13 11.54
C ARG A 404 -11.41 -6.87 10.73
N ASP A 405 -12.43 -6.12 11.11
CA ASP A 405 -12.72 -4.81 10.55
C ASP A 405 -11.75 -3.72 11.05
N LEU A 406 -10.53 -3.70 10.49
CA LEU A 406 -9.44 -2.83 10.96
C LEU A 406 -8.87 -1.89 9.89
N LEU A 407 -8.75 -2.35 8.65
CA LEU A 407 -8.02 -1.64 7.61
C LEU A 407 -8.97 -0.72 6.82
N VAL A 408 -8.64 0.58 6.80
CA VAL A 408 -9.35 1.60 6.02
C VAL A 408 -8.31 2.26 5.12
N HIS A 409 -7.82 1.49 4.16
CA HIS A 409 -6.72 1.84 3.27
C HIS A 409 -7.16 1.71 1.81
N TRP A 410 -6.44 2.35 0.89
CA TRP A 410 -6.63 2.06 -0.53
C TRP A 410 -6.30 0.60 -0.83
N CYS A 411 -5.19 0.05 -0.32
CA CYS A 411 -4.83 -1.35 -0.59
C CYS A 411 -5.84 -2.37 -0.05
N HIS A 412 -6.42 -2.09 1.12
CA HIS A 412 -7.33 -3.00 1.83
C HIS A 412 -8.42 -2.20 2.57
N GLY A 413 -9.67 -2.36 2.14
CA GLY A 413 -10.85 -1.75 2.76
C GLY A 413 -11.58 -0.75 1.85
N ALA A 414 -12.59 -0.10 2.43
CA ALA A 414 -13.51 0.82 1.76
C ALA A 414 -12.86 1.86 0.82
N PRO A 415 -11.74 2.52 1.17
CA PRO A 415 -11.13 3.53 0.30
C PRO A 415 -10.70 2.99 -1.07
N GLY A 416 -10.36 1.70 -1.16
CA GLY A 416 -10.01 1.04 -2.42
C GLY A 416 -11.19 0.38 -3.13
N ILE A 417 -12.13 -0.19 -2.37
CA ILE A 417 -13.31 -0.88 -2.94
C ILE A 417 -14.22 0.08 -3.69
N ILE A 418 -14.26 1.35 -3.27
CA ILE A 418 -15.13 2.36 -3.85
C ILE A 418 -14.98 2.50 -5.38
N TYR A 419 -13.78 2.33 -5.93
CA TYR A 419 -13.54 2.44 -7.37
C TYR A 419 -14.23 1.33 -8.15
N MET A 420 -14.19 0.09 -7.64
CA MET A 420 -14.91 -1.03 -8.23
C MET A 420 -16.43 -0.76 -8.20
N LEU A 421 -16.96 -0.28 -7.07
CA LEU A 421 -18.39 0.01 -6.92
C LEU A 421 -18.86 1.13 -7.85
N LEU A 422 -18.11 2.23 -7.94
CA LEU A 422 -18.43 3.33 -8.84
C LEU A 422 -18.35 2.90 -10.31
N GLN A 423 -17.37 2.07 -10.67
CA GLN A 423 -17.29 1.52 -12.02
C GLN A 423 -18.45 0.55 -12.30
N ALA A 424 -18.81 -0.31 -11.36
CA ALA A 424 -19.95 -1.21 -11.47
C ALA A 424 -21.27 -0.43 -11.65
N TYR A 425 -21.45 0.68 -10.92
CA TYR A 425 -22.60 1.57 -11.12
C TYR A 425 -22.63 2.15 -12.54
N LYS A 426 -21.50 2.67 -13.03
CA LYS A 426 -21.40 3.23 -14.39
C LYS A 426 -21.72 2.20 -15.48
N VAL A 427 -21.26 0.96 -15.32
CA VAL A 427 -21.41 -0.09 -16.33
C VAL A 427 -22.77 -0.78 -16.27
N PHE A 428 -23.26 -1.09 -15.07
CA PHE A 428 -24.47 -1.91 -14.91
C PHE A 428 -25.73 -1.11 -14.58
N GLY A 429 -25.60 0.17 -14.20
CA GLY A 429 -26.73 1.05 -13.88
C GLY A 429 -27.51 0.66 -12.62
N VAL A 430 -26.98 -0.23 -11.78
CA VAL A 430 -27.67 -0.72 -10.57
C VAL A 430 -27.39 0.21 -9.39
N GLY A 431 -28.45 0.84 -8.85
CA GLY A 431 -28.35 1.83 -7.77
C GLY A 431 -27.65 1.34 -6.50
N GLN A 432 -27.75 0.05 -6.19
CA GLN A 432 -27.06 -0.59 -5.05
C GLN A 432 -25.56 -0.27 -5.04
N TYR A 433 -24.87 -0.33 -6.18
CA TYR A 433 -23.42 -0.11 -6.20
C TYR A 433 -23.06 1.32 -5.79
N LEU A 434 -23.88 2.30 -6.17
CA LEU A 434 -23.70 3.69 -5.76
C LEU A 434 -23.98 3.86 -4.26
N GLU A 435 -25.04 3.23 -3.74
CA GLU A 435 -25.36 3.26 -2.30
C GLU A 435 -24.22 2.66 -1.46
N GLU A 436 -23.66 1.52 -1.89
CA GLU A 436 -22.49 0.93 -1.24
C GLU A 436 -21.24 1.82 -1.33
N ALA A 437 -21.03 2.48 -2.47
CA ALA A 437 -19.92 3.43 -2.63
C ALA A 437 -20.07 4.65 -1.70
N LEU A 438 -21.28 5.18 -1.54
CA LEU A 438 -21.57 6.25 -0.58
C LEU A 438 -21.28 5.80 0.86
N GLN A 439 -21.64 4.56 1.20
CA GLN A 439 -21.31 3.97 2.51
C GLN A 439 -19.80 3.83 2.71
N CYS A 440 -19.03 3.46 1.68
CA CYS A 440 -17.57 3.51 1.74
C CYS A 440 -17.07 4.92 2.09
N GLY A 441 -17.67 5.96 1.50
CA GLY A 441 -17.39 7.36 1.83
C GLY A 441 -17.63 7.67 3.32
N GLU A 442 -18.70 7.17 3.92
CA GLU A 442 -18.96 7.34 5.36
C GLU A 442 -17.91 6.63 6.23
N VAL A 443 -17.49 5.41 5.86
CA VAL A 443 -16.38 4.71 6.54
C VAL A 443 -15.10 5.53 6.47
N VAL A 444 -14.74 6.05 5.29
CA VAL A 444 -13.54 6.87 5.11
C VAL A 444 -13.65 8.14 5.94
N TRP A 445 -14.80 8.79 5.99
CA TRP A 445 -14.98 10.02 6.76
C TRP A 445 -14.73 9.80 8.26
N HIS A 446 -15.25 8.71 8.82
CA HIS A 446 -15.11 8.45 10.25
C HIS A 446 -13.78 7.79 10.66
N ARG A 447 -13.15 7.03 9.76
CA ARG A 447 -12.00 6.15 10.09
C ARG A 447 -10.79 6.33 9.16
N GLY A 448 -10.83 7.28 8.23
CA GLY A 448 -9.83 7.45 7.18
C GLY A 448 -8.63 8.35 7.54
N LEU A 449 -8.65 9.04 8.68
CA LEU A 449 -7.48 9.78 9.19
C LEU A 449 -6.57 8.84 9.99
N LEU A 450 -5.63 8.21 9.30
CA LEU A 450 -4.89 7.08 9.84
C LEU A 450 -3.73 7.50 10.74
N LYS A 451 -3.51 6.76 11.84
CA LYS A 451 -2.28 6.88 12.64
C LYS A 451 -1.05 6.40 11.88
N LYS A 452 -1.26 5.60 10.82
CA LYS A 452 -0.20 5.04 9.98
C LYS A 452 0.54 6.10 9.18
N GLY A 453 -0.12 7.18 8.76
CA GLY A 453 0.54 8.26 8.01
C GLY A 453 -0.36 8.93 6.98
N TYR A 454 0.28 9.64 6.05
CA TYR A 454 -0.38 10.51 5.07
C TYR A 454 -0.30 10.00 3.64
N GLY A 455 0.44 8.92 3.36
CA GLY A 455 0.69 8.40 2.00
C GLY A 455 -0.55 7.93 1.23
N LEU A 456 -0.33 7.42 0.02
CA LEU A 456 -1.41 7.00 -0.90
C LEU A 456 -1.91 5.59 -0.64
N CYS A 457 -1.03 4.63 -0.36
CA CYS A 457 -1.45 3.23 -0.23
C CYS A 457 -2.37 3.01 0.99
N HIS A 458 -2.00 3.64 2.10
CA HIS A 458 -2.61 3.43 3.42
C HIS A 458 -2.39 4.64 4.33
N GLY A 459 -2.69 5.82 3.80
CA GLY A 459 -2.61 7.10 4.50
C GLY A 459 -3.79 8.02 4.18
N ALA A 460 -3.83 9.17 4.86
CA ALA A 460 -4.91 10.14 4.70
C ALA A 460 -5.05 10.65 3.25
N ALA A 461 -3.96 10.92 2.53
CA ALA A 461 -4.03 11.40 1.15
C ALA A 461 -4.68 10.37 0.22
N GLY A 462 -4.27 9.11 0.32
CA GLY A 462 -4.88 8.02 -0.46
C GLY A 462 -6.36 7.84 -0.18
N ASN A 463 -6.74 7.94 1.09
CA ASN A 463 -8.13 7.85 1.51
C ASN A 463 -8.98 9.02 0.98
N ALA A 464 -8.40 10.22 0.89
CA ALA A 464 -9.12 11.40 0.39
C ALA A 464 -9.57 11.27 -1.06
N TYR A 465 -8.86 10.51 -1.89
CA TYR A 465 -9.29 10.23 -3.26
C TYR A 465 -10.62 9.46 -3.34
N ALA A 466 -11.03 8.72 -2.31
CA ALA A 466 -12.36 8.12 -2.28
C ALA A 466 -13.46 9.20 -2.38
N PHE A 467 -13.25 10.37 -1.74
CA PHE A 467 -14.17 11.49 -1.85
C PHE A 467 -14.10 12.16 -3.21
N LEU A 468 -12.92 12.29 -3.81
CA LEU A 468 -12.78 12.82 -5.17
C LEU A 468 -13.46 11.91 -6.20
N ALA A 469 -13.35 10.59 -6.04
CA ALA A 469 -14.03 9.61 -6.87
C ALA A 469 -15.56 9.72 -6.76
N LEU A 470 -16.09 9.87 -5.54
CA LEU A 470 -17.51 10.14 -5.32
C LEU A 470 -17.95 11.47 -5.94
N TYR A 471 -17.21 12.55 -5.67
CA TYR A 471 -17.53 13.89 -6.17
C TYR A 471 -17.60 13.94 -7.70
N LYS A 472 -16.64 13.29 -8.39
CA LYS A 472 -16.63 13.20 -9.86
C LYS A 472 -17.87 12.52 -10.43
N LEU A 473 -18.51 11.62 -9.69
CA LEU A 473 -19.72 10.92 -10.13
C LEU A 473 -20.99 11.64 -9.72
N THR A 474 -21.09 12.07 -8.46
CA THR A 474 -22.35 12.57 -7.88
C THR A 474 -22.49 14.08 -7.98
N HIS A 475 -21.40 14.81 -8.16
CA HIS A 475 -21.32 16.27 -8.04
C HIS A 475 -21.84 16.82 -6.69
N ASP A 476 -21.96 15.98 -5.67
CA ASP A 476 -22.38 16.41 -4.33
C ASP A 476 -21.23 17.16 -3.63
N PRO A 477 -21.39 18.46 -3.30
CA PRO A 477 -20.36 19.27 -2.65
C PRO A 477 -19.88 18.69 -1.31
N LYS A 478 -20.68 17.84 -0.65
CA LYS A 478 -20.27 17.11 0.55
C LYS A 478 -18.95 16.37 0.34
N HIS A 479 -18.78 15.70 -0.80
CA HIS A 479 -17.58 14.91 -1.04
C HIS A 479 -16.36 15.80 -1.32
N LEU A 480 -16.53 16.88 -2.08
CA LEU A 480 -15.44 17.83 -2.29
C LEU A 480 -15.01 18.49 -0.96
N TYR A 481 -15.97 18.86 -0.10
CA TYR A 481 -15.70 19.35 1.25
C TYR A 481 -14.84 18.36 2.05
N ARG A 482 -15.24 17.08 2.09
CA ARG A 482 -14.48 16.04 2.82
C ARG A 482 -13.06 15.87 2.27
N ALA A 483 -12.88 15.95 0.95
CA ALA A 483 -11.55 15.96 0.32
C ALA A 483 -10.71 17.17 0.78
N CYS A 484 -11.30 18.37 0.84
CA CYS A 484 -10.65 19.57 1.35
C CYS A 484 -10.24 19.45 2.83
N MET A 485 -11.06 18.84 3.68
CA MET A 485 -10.71 18.61 5.09
C MET A 485 -9.56 17.61 5.25
N PHE A 486 -9.52 16.56 4.43
CA PHE A 486 -8.37 15.64 4.39
C PHE A 486 -7.12 16.33 3.83
N ALA A 487 -7.25 17.25 2.89
CA ALA A 487 -6.14 18.10 2.45
C ALA A 487 -5.65 19.04 3.55
N ASP A 488 -6.54 19.64 4.34
CA ASP A 488 -6.13 20.43 5.51
C ASP A 488 -5.33 19.60 6.52
N TRP A 489 -5.76 18.36 6.76
CA TRP A 489 -5.00 17.40 7.56
C TRP A 489 -3.61 17.14 6.98
N CYS A 490 -3.51 16.91 5.68
CA CYS A 490 -2.25 16.68 4.96
C CYS A 490 -1.34 17.90 4.88
N MET A 491 -1.88 19.12 4.79
CA MET A 491 -1.11 20.38 4.85
C MET A 491 -0.45 20.57 6.21
N ASN A 492 -0.98 19.92 7.25
CA ASN A 492 -0.39 19.86 8.59
C ASN A 492 0.50 18.60 8.79
N TYR A 493 1.18 18.16 7.72
CA TYR A 493 2.06 17.00 7.72
C TYR A 493 3.01 16.99 8.92
N GLY A 494 3.10 15.84 9.60
CA GLY A 494 4.02 15.64 10.74
C GLY A 494 3.53 16.22 12.07
N LYS A 495 2.43 16.99 12.11
CA LYS A 495 1.93 17.60 13.35
C LYS A 495 1.02 16.69 14.19
N HIS A 496 0.58 15.57 13.62
CA HIS A 496 -0.42 14.69 14.26
C HIS A 496 0.15 13.45 14.95
N GLY A 497 1.48 13.34 15.09
CA GLY A 497 2.12 12.19 15.75
C GLY A 497 1.97 10.86 14.99
N CYS A 498 1.82 10.91 13.66
CA CYS A 498 1.83 9.71 12.81
C CYS A 498 3.23 9.06 12.80
N ARG A 499 3.26 7.76 12.51
CA ARG A 499 4.52 7.03 12.30
C ARG A 499 5.23 7.56 11.04
N THR A 500 6.55 7.50 11.04
CA THR A 500 7.36 7.69 9.83
C THR A 500 7.21 6.45 8.95
N PRO A 501 6.86 6.57 7.66
CA PRO A 501 6.81 5.44 6.74
C PRO A 501 8.19 4.80 6.54
N ASP A 502 8.23 3.53 6.12
CA ASP A 502 9.48 2.82 5.82
C ASP A 502 10.26 3.52 4.69
N THR A 503 9.54 4.05 3.70
CA THR A 503 10.08 4.90 2.63
C THR A 503 9.47 6.31 2.69
N PRO A 504 10.00 7.21 3.53
CA PRO A 504 9.32 8.46 3.92
C PRO A 504 9.02 9.43 2.78
N PHE A 505 9.71 9.29 1.64
CA PHE A 505 9.61 10.19 0.49
C PHE A 505 9.02 9.54 -0.76
N SER A 506 8.71 8.24 -0.71
CA SER A 506 8.17 7.50 -1.86
C SER A 506 6.77 7.94 -2.27
N LEU A 507 6.35 7.55 -3.48
CA LEU A 507 5.03 7.88 -4.00
C LEU A 507 3.91 7.21 -3.21
N PHE A 508 3.99 5.91 -2.90
CA PHE A 508 2.86 5.21 -2.30
C PHE A 508 2.82 5.26 -0.76
N GLU A 509 3.96 5.40 -0.10
CA GLU A 509 4.02 5.42 1.37
C GLU A 509 4.31 6.82 1.92
N GLY A 510 5.10 7.59 1.19
CA GLY A 510 5.74 8.79 1.67
C GLY A 510 5.14 10.11 1.22
N MET A 511 5.97 11.14 1.35
CA MET A 511 5.63 12.53 1.12
C MET A 511 5.27 12.82 -0.34
N ALA A 512 5.89 12.16 -1.31
CA ALA A 512 5.58 12.35 -2.73
C ALA A 512 4.11 12.07 -3.04
N GLY A 513 3.54 11.03 -2.42
CA GLY A 513 2.12 10.71 -2.55
C GLY A 513 1.19 11.78 -1.97
N THR A 514 1.58 12.36 -0.83
CA THR A 514 0.81 13.47 -0.24
C THR A 514 0.84 14.70 -1.15
N ILE A 515 2.02 15.04 -1.68
CA ILE A 515 2.18 16.15 -2.62
C ILE A 515 1.34 15.92 -3.88
N TYR A 516 1.35 14.69 -4.42
CA TYR A 516 0.55 14.33 -5.59
C TYR A 516 -0.93 14.64 -5.34
N PHE A 517 -1.50 14.14 -4.24
CA PHE A 517 -2.89 14.41 -3.87
C PHE A 517 -3.21 15.91 -3.75
N LEU A 518 -2.36 16.68 -3.06
CA LEU A 518 -2.60 18.12 -2.89
C LEU A 518 -2.58 18.86 -4.23
N ALA A 519 -1.70 18.47 -5.16
CA ALA A 519 -1.64 19.04 -6.50
C ALA A 519 -2.87 18.66 -7.32
N ASP A 520 -3.31 17.41 -7.23
CA ASP A 520 -4.46 16.91 -7.98
C ASP A 520 -5.78 17.53 -7.49
N LEU A 521 -5.88 17.84 -6.19
CA LEU A 521 -7.02 18.56 -5.61
C LEU A 521 -7.18 19.98 -6.18
N LEU A 522 -6.14 20.61 -6.74
CA LEU A 522 -6.29 21.89 -7.42
C LEU A 522 -7.24 21.81 -8.63
N GLN A 523 -7.45 20.61 -9.18
CA GLN A 523 -8.37 20.35 -10.29
C GLN A 523 -9.28 19.16 -9.97
N PRO A 524 -10.24 19.29 -9.03
CA PRO A 524 -10.96 18.13 -8.44
C PRO A 524 -11.63 17.22 -9.47
N LEU A 525 -12.23 17.78 -10.53
CA LEU A 525 -12.91 16.98 -11.57
C LEU A 525 -11.95 16.24 -12.51
N LYS A 526 -10.69 16.66 -12.58
CA LYS A 526 -9.64 16.01 -13.37
C LYS A 526 -8.79 15.04 -12.55
N SER A 527 -8.98 15.03 -11.23
CA SER A 527 -8.18 14.22 -10.32
C SER A 527 -8.28 12.73 -10.64
N LYS A 528 -7.20 11.98 -10.43
CA LYS A 528 -7.14 10.52 -10.55
C LYS A 528 -6.19 9.96 -9.52
N PHE A 529 -6.61 8.92 -8.78
CA PHE A 529 -5.68 8.19 -7.92
C PHE A 529 -4.52 7.63 -8.78
N PRO A 530 -3.27 8.04 -8.53
CA PRO A 530 -2.17 7.77 -9.45
C PRO A 530 -1.83 6.28 -9.48
N ALA A 531 -1.39 5.82 -10.65
CA ALA A 531 -1.00 4.43 -10.85
C ALA A 531 -2.13 3.40 -10.65
N PHE A 532 -3.39 3.83 -10.72
CA PHE A 532 -4.55 2.95 -10.58
C PHE A 532 -5.80 3.43 -11.33
N GLU A 533 -6.28 4.65 -11.05
CA GLU A 533 -7.52 5.16 -11.64
C GLU A 533 -7.32 5.57 -13.10
N VAL A 534 -8.20 5.10 -14.00
CA VAL A 534 -8.09 5.29 -15.46
C VAL A 534 -9.21 6.11 -16.07
#